data_AF-A0A7Z2QMR0-F1
#
_entry.id   AF-A0A7Z2QMR0-F1
#
_cell.length_a   1.000
_cell.length_b   1.000
_cell.length_c   1.000
_cell.angle_alpha   90.00
_cell.angle_beta   90.00
_cell.angle_gamma   90.00
#
_symmetry.space_group_name_H-M   'P 1'
#
loop_
_entity.id
_entity.type
_entity.pdbx_description
1 polymer ?
#
loop_
_entity_poly.entity_id
_entity_poly.type
_entity_poly.pdbx_seq_one_letter_code
_entity_poly.pdbx_strand_id
1 'polypeptide(L)'
;MDSQSAIDIQSDELIETLKLFPAFIPGLVTPVEPSDLAHGGVGRHLFVGEPKRLPCVVDPWSALQRRKAQPMAAFDTVKLYVNRTFVDSSTVLEGDESKRVLLFARQGSFVDGVNEIQYEVERLSGNTESSDILRVLYHQRPHANLELVIPPEVIAKGVTPELAAQGNQVRVQICTGGAS
;
A
#
# COMPACT_ATOMS: atom_id res chain seq x y z
N MET A 1 -13.91 30.29 54.40
CA MET A 1 -13.75 28.82 54.28
C MET A 1 -13.78 28.55 52.80
N ASP A 2 -12.61 28.65 52.19
CA ASP A 2 -12.45 28.79 50.75
C ASP A 2 -12.60 27.45 50.04
N SER A 3 -13.40 27.47 48.97
CA SER A 3 -13.69 26.36 48.09
C SER A 3 -12.42 25.86 47.41
N GLN A 4 -12.02 24.62 47.67
CA GLN A 4 -11.00 23.91 46.90
C GLN A 4 -11.59 23.47 45.56
N SER A 5 -11.35 24.25 44.51
CA SER A 5 -11.42 23.79 43.13
C SER A 5 -10.05 23.18 42.77
N ALA A 6 -9.83 21.92 43.15
CA ALA A 6 -8.68 21.17 42.67
C ALA A 6 -9.08 20.45 41.38
N ILE A 7 -8.54 20.99 40.29
CA ILE A 7 -8.64 20.60 38.89
C ILE A 7 -8.77 19.08 38.72
N ASP A 8 -9.91 18.66 38.18
CA ASP A 8 -10.12 17.34 37.60
C ASP A 8 -9.37 17.30 36.27
N ILE A 9 -8.14 16.77 36.26
CA ILE A 9 -7.36 16.54 35.05
C ILE A 9 -7.91 15.25 34.40
N GLN A 10 -9.18 15.28 33.98
CA GLN A 10 -9.67 14.40 32.93
C GLN A 10 -9.12 14.95 31.62
N SER A 11 -7.84 14.69 31.34
CA SER A 11 -7.21 15.00 30.07
C SER A 11 -6.97 13.72 29.29
N ASP A 12 -8.05 12.99 29.03
CA ASP A 12 -8.10 11.95 27.97
C ASP A 12 -8.10 12.59 26.55
N GLU A 13 -8.01 13.92 26.43
CA GLU A 13 -7.97 14.66 25.17
C GLU A 13 -6.56 15.00 24.64
N LEU A 14 -5.46 14.53 25.27
CA LEU A 14 -4.08 14.86 24.85
C LEU A 14 -3.32 13.76 24.09
N ILE A 15 -4.02 12.76 23.55
CA ILE A 15 -3.46 11.86 22.53
C ILE A 15 -4.12 12.18 21.18
N GLU A 16 -4.02 13.45 20.73
CA GLU A 16 -4.21 13.75 19.31
C GLU A 16 -3.08 13.05 18.54
N THR A 17 -3.44 11.89 18.00
CA THR A 17 -2.57 10.90 17.37
C THR A 17 -1.74 11.51 16.26
N LEU A 18 -0.41 11.55 16.43
CA LEU A 18 0.57 11.77 15.38
C LEU A 18 0.52 10.60 14.40
N LYS A 19 -0.43 10.62 13.47
CA LYS A 19 -0.68 9.50 12.55
C LYS A 19 0.21 9.66 11.32
N LEU A 20 1.16 8.73 11.13
CA LEU A 20 1.98 8.71 9.92
C LEU A 20 1.20 8.06 8.77
N PHE A 21 1.21 8.68 7.59
CA PHE A 21 0.54 8.15 6.41
C PHE A 21 1.24 6.88 5.88
N PRO A 22 0.53 5.99 5.16
CA PRO A 22 1.16 4.81 4.58
C PRO A 22 2.27 5.15 3.59
N ALA A 23 3.20 4.22 3.36
CA ALA A 23 4.21 4.39 2.31
C ALA A 23 3.56 4.54 0.94
N PHE A 24 4.20 5.28 0.05
CA PHE A 24 3.81 5.42 -1.35
C PHE A 24 4.57 4.40 -2.21
N ILE A 25 3.86 3.68 -3.08
CA ILE A 25 4.47 2.79 -4.07
C ILE A 25 4.34 3.43 -5.45
N PRO A 26 5.45 3.84 -6.08
CA PRO A 26 5.42 4.36 -7.44
C PRO A 26 4.84 3.33 -8.42
N GLY A 27 3.84 3.73 -9.21
CA GLY A 27 3.20 2.86 -10.19
C GLY A 27 2.18 1.87 -9.62
N LEU A 28 1.76 2.04 -8.35
CA LEU A 28 0.67 1.26 -7.76
C LEU A 28 -0.61 1.38 -8.61
N VAL A 29 -1.20 0.24 -8.95
CA VAL A 29 -2.42 0.21 -9.77
C VAL A 29 -3.65 0.36 -8.87
N THR A 30 -4.50 1.32 -9.17
CA THR A 30 -5.76 1.56 -8.46
C THR A 30 -6.87 1.92 -9.47
N PRO A 31 -8.15 1.58 -9.22
CA PRO A 31 -8.64 0.75 -8.11
C PRO A 31 -8.33 -0.75 -8.31
N VAL A 32 -8.33 -1.50 -7.21
CA VAL A 32 -8.37 -2.98 -7.25
C VAL A 32 -9.80 -3.40 -6.94
N GLU A 33 -10.33 -4.36 -7.70
CA GLU A 33 -11.63 -4.95 -7.41
C GLU A 33 -11.47 -6.25 -6.59
N PRO A 34 -12.34 -6.48 -5.59
CA PRO A 34 -13.31 -5.55 -5.04
C PRO A 34 -12.64 -4.42 -4.22
N SER A 35 -13.28 -3.25 -4.15
CA SER A 35 -12.71 -1.99 -3.60
C SER A 35 -12.16 -2.09 -2.17
N ASP A 36 -12.62 -3.07 -1.40
CA ASP A 36 -12.29 -3.21 0.03
C ASP A 36 -11.17 -4.25 0.29
N LEU A 37 -10.71 -4.92 -0.78
CA LEU A 37 -9.71 -5.98 -0.69
C LEU A 37 -8.29 -5.43 -0.46
N ALA A 38 -7.91 -4.39 -1.20
CA ALA A 38 -6.59 -3.78 -1.12
C ALA A 38 -6.67 -2.32 -1.59
N HIS A 39 -5.76 -1.48 -1.08
CA HIS A 39 -5.64 -0.09 -1.51
C HIS A 39 -5.09 0.03 -2.93
N GLY A 40 -4.36 -0.99 -3.42
CA GLY A 40 -3.85 -1.04 -4.79
C GLY A 40 -3.13 -2.35 -5.13
N GLY A 41 -2.83 -2.53 -6.42
CA GLY A 41 -2.18 -3.71 -6.97
C GLY A 41 -0.71 -3.44 -7.30
N VAL A 42 0.16 -4.37 -6.90
CA VAL A 42 1.60 -4.32 -7.18
C VAL A 42 1.90 -5.22 -8.37
N GLY A 43 2.10 -4.61 -9.52
CA GLY A 43 2.49 -5.31 -10.74
C GLY A 43 3.93 -5.85 -10.66
N ARG A 44 4.18 -7.01 -11.28
CA ARG A 44 5.51 -7.64 -11.31
C ARG A 44 6.59 -6.74 -11.92
N HIS A 45 6.21 -5.84 -12.83
CA HIS A 45 7.11 -4.89 -13.48
C HIS A 45 7.63 -3.78 -12.55
N LEU A 46 6.99 -3.57 -11.39
CA LEU A 46 7.42 -2.58 -10.40
C LEU A 46 8.64 -3.03 -9.58
N PHE A 47 8.95 -4.34 -9.62
CA PHE A 47 10.15 -4.86 -8.97
C PHE A 47 11.37 -4.61 -9.86
N VAL A 48 12.31 -3.82 -9.34
CA VAL A 48 13.51 -3.37 -10.06
C VAL A 48 14.79 -4.00 -9.49
N GLY A 49 15.83 -4.05 -10.32
CA GLY A 49 17.17 -4.51 -9.94
C GLY A 49 17.30 -6.03 -9.72
N GLU A 50 18.51 -6.44 -9.32
CA GLU A 50 18.85 -7.80 -8.94
C GLU A 50 19.57 -7.78 -7.58
N PRO A 51 19.01 -8.39 -6.51
CA PRO A 51 17.71 -9.06 -6.47
C PRO A 51 16.55 -8.08 -6.65
N LYS A 52 15.45 -8.58 -7.21
CA LYS A 52 14.21 -7.83 -7.48
C LYS A 52 13.61 -7.23 -6.21
N ARG A 53 13.43 -5.91 -6.21
CA ARG A 53 12.95 -5.13 -5.07
C ARG A 53 11.91 -4.10 -5.48
N LEU A 54 10.88 -3.92 -4.66
CA LEU A 54 9.85 -2.93 -4.82
C LEU A 54 10.26 -1.64 -4.08
N PRO A 55 10.32 -0.48 -4.76
CA PRO A 55 10.55 0.80 -4.09
C PRO A 55 9.32 1.21 -3.27
N CYS A 56 9.55 1.49 -1.99
CA CYS A 56 8.58 2.06 -1.06
C CYS A 56 9.08 3.43 -0.61
N VAL A 57 8.30 4.47 -0.90
CA VAL A 57 8.68 5.86 -0.68
C VAL A 57 7.94 6.39 0.54
N VAL A 58 8.69 6.93 1.49
CA VAL A 58 8.16 7.61 2.67
C VAL A 58 8.34 9.10 2.47
N ASP A 59 7.23 9.85 2.52
CA ASP A 59 7.26 11.30 2.37
C ASP A 59 7.82 11.97 3.64
N PRO A 60 8.66 13.01 3.49
CA PRO A 60 9.15 13.79 4.61
C PRO A 60 7.97 14.54 5.21
N TRP A 61 7.71 14.37 6.52
CA TRP A 61 6.52 14.88 7.25
C TRP A 61 6.37 16.42 7.31
N SER A 62 7.11 17.15 6.48
CA SER A 62 7.09 18.60 6.29
C SER A 62 5.70 19.20 6.02
N ALA A 63 4.77 18.47 5.37
CA ALA A 63 3.43 18.98 5.02
C ALA A 63 2.36 18.79 6.12
N LEU A 64 2.66 18.05 7.20
CA LEU A 64 1.73 17.80 8.31
C LEU A 64 1.79 18.89 9.40
N GLN A 65 2.20 20.11 9.05
CA GLN A 65 2.20 21.27 9.96
C GLN A 65 0.82 21.53 10.61
N ARG A 66 -0.27 21.08 10.01
CA ARG A 66 -1.62 21.21 10.58
C ARG A 66 -1.88 20.30 11.79
N ARG A 67 -1.04 19.28 12.06
CA ARG A 67 -1.30 18.27 13.11
C ARG A 67 -0.20 18.13 14.17
N LYS A 68 0.66 19.14 14.36
CA LYS A 68 1.75 19.11 15.37
C LYS A 68 2.67 17.87 15.26
N ALA A 69 2.70 17.17 14.13
CA ALA A 69 3.59 16.05 13.92
C ALA A 69 5.02 16.56 13.82
N GLN A 70 5.88 15.99 14.66
CA GLN A 70 7.29 16.35 14.64
C GLN A 70 7.87 15.91 13.29
N PRO A 71 8.49 16.83 12.53
CA PRO A 71 9.11 16.48 11.26
C PRO A 71 10.19 15.42 11.48
N MET A 72 10.61 14.78 10.39
CA MET A 72 11.83 13.97 10.40
C MET A 72 12.99 14.77 10.95
N ALA A 73 13.75 14.17 11.85
CA ALA A 73 14.99 14.73 12.37
C ALA A 73 16.19 13.94 11.84
N ALA A 74 17.35 14.60 11.80
CA ALA A 74 18.60 13.91 11.57
C ALA A 74 18.75 12.75 12.56
N PHE A 75 19.25 11.63 12.05
CA PHE A 75 19.47 10.36 12.72
C PHE A 75 18.22 9.58 13.14
N ASP A 76 17.01 10.03 12.77
CA ASP A 76 15.84 9.17 12.82
C ASP A 76 16.05 7.96 11.91
N THR A 77 15.59 6.78 12.33
CA THR A 77 15.69 5.54 11.54
C THR A 77 14.31 5.10 11.10
N VAL A 78 14.11 5.00 9.78
CA VAL A 78 12.88 4.48 9.19
C VAL A 78 13.07 3.00 8.89
N LYS A 79 12.21 2.16 9.45
CA LYS A 79 12.21 0.70 9.25
C LYS A 79 10.99 0.28 8.45
N LEU A 80 11.18 -0.49 7.39
CA LEU A 80 10.11 -1.02 6.55
C LEU A 80 9.78 -2.45 6.96
N TYR A 81 8.48 -2.74 7.00
CA TYR A 81 7.92 -4.05 7.26
C TYR A 81 6.97 -4.47 6.16
N VAL A 82 7.05 -5.74 5.77
CA VAL A 82 6.09 -6.42 4.89
C VAL A 82 5.53 -7.60 5.66
N ASN A 83 4.20 -7.68 5.79
CA ASN A 83 3.51 -8.71 6.56
C ASN A 83 4.11 -8.86 7.97
N ARG A 84 4.34 -7.73 8.65
CA ARG A 84 4.97 -7.63 9.99
C ARG A 84 6.41 -8.15 10.09
N THR A 85 7.04 -8.46 8.96
CA THR A 85 8.44 -8.89 8.89
C THR A 85 9.30 -7.72 8.46
N PHE A 86 10.38 -7.45 9.19
CA PHE A 86 11.36 -6.43 8.84
C PHE A 86 12.01 -6.75 7.49
N VAL A 87 12.09 -5.77 6.59
CA VAL A 87 12.67 -5.96 5.26
C VAL A 87 13.82 -5.03 4.93
N ASP A 88 13.79 -3.78 5.40
CA ASP A 88 14.78 -2.77 5.08
C ASP A 88 14.74 -1.61 6.08
N SER A 89 15.80 -0.80 6.13
CA SER A 89 15.84 0.40 6.95
C SER A 89 16.74 1.48 6.35
N SER A 90 16.45 2.73 6.66
CA SER A 90 17.28 3.87 6.29
C SER A 90 17.32 4.88 7.43
N THR A 91 18.52 5.40 7.70
CA THR A 91 18.73 6.47 8.67
C THR A 91 18.73 7.80 7.94
N VAL A 92 17.97 8.76 8.44
CA VAL A 92 17.95 10.13 7.96
C VAL A 92 19.28 10.77 8.29
N LEU A 93 20.01 11.24 7.28
CA LEU A 93 21.26 11.96 7.50
C LEU A 93 20.98 13.44 7.68
N GLU A 94 21.95 14.15 8.26
CA GLU A 94 21.90 15.61 8.37
C GLU A 94 21.79 16.24 6.98
N GLY A 95 20.80 17.12 6.79
CA GLY A 95 20.46 17.73 5.50
C GLY A 95 19.48 16.93 4.62
N ASP A 96 19.07 15.74 5.03
CA ASP A 96 18.08 14.89 4.34
C ASP A 96 16.69 14.92 4.99
N GLU A 97 16.47 15.72 6.04
CA GLU A 97 15.24 15.73 6.85
C GLU A 97 13.98 16.10 6.07
N SER A 98 14.18 16.87 5.01
CA SER A 98 13.12 17.31 4.09
C SER A 98 13.02 16.47 2.82
N LYS A 99 13.83 15.40 2.70
CA LYS A 99 13.85 14.52 1.53
C LYS A 99 13.00 13.27 1.77
N ARG A 100 12.48 12.72 0.67
CA ARG A 100 11.81 11.43 0.69
C ARG A 100 12.79 10.33 1.04
N VAL A 101 12.39 9.43 1.93
CA VAL A 101 13.14 8.23 2.25
C VAL A 101 12.69 7.11 1.32
N LEU A 102 13.65 6.51 0.62
CA LEU A 102 13.42 5.39 -0.27
C LEU A 102 13.88 4.10 0.42
N LEU A 103 12.95 3.16 0.60
CA LEU A 103 13.18 1.84 1.17
C LEU A 103 12.82 0.78 0.13
N PHE A 104 13.36 -0.43 0.27
CA PHE A 104 13.19 -1.49 -0.71
C PHE A 104 12.65 -2.78 -0.09
N ALA A 105 11.43 -3.16 -0.45
CA ALA A 105 10.87 -4.46 -0.11
C ALA A 105 11.34 -5.53 -1.11
N ARG A 106 11.98 -6.60 -0.64
CA ARG A 106 12.41 -7.72 -1.51
C ARG A 106 11.20 -8.48 -2.03
N GLN A 107 11.26 -8.95 -3.28
CA GLN A 107 10.17 -9.73 -3.87
C GLN A 107 9.81 -10.98 -3.06
N GLY A 108 10.80 -11.65 -2.46
CA GLY A 108 10.59 -12.83 -1.62
C GLY A 108 9.88 -12.57 -0.29
N SER A 109 9.64 -11.31 0.08
CA SER A 109 8.91 -10.94 1.30
C SER A 109 7.38 -10.92 1.10
N PHE A 110 6.92 -10.99 -0.15
CA PHE A 110 5.50 -10.96 -0.49
C PHE A 110 4.92 -12.37 -0.66
N VAL A 111 3.66 -12.54 -0.25
CA VAL A 111 2.86 -13.75 -0.47
C VAL A 111 1.82 -13.51 -1.57
N ASP A 112 1.42 -14.56 -2.30
CA ASP A 112 0.33 -14.48 -3.29
C ASP A 112 -0.96 -13.99 -2.58
N GLY A 113 -1.55 -12.89 -3.07
CA GLY A 113 -2.73 -12.24 -2.49
C GLY A 113 -2.44 -10.90 -1.81
N VAL A 114 -3.18 -10.60 -0.74
CA VAL A 114 -3.08 -9.31 -0.03
C VAL A 114 -1.89 -9.33 0.93
N ASN A 115 -1.09 -8.27 0.88
CA ASN A 115 0.07 -8.04 1.72
C ASN A 115 -0.06 -6.70 2.45
N GLU A 116 0.50 -6.62 3.64
CA GLU A 116 0.51 -5.41 4.46
C GLU A 116 1.89 -4.78 4.44
N ILE A 117 1.96 -3.51 4.06
CA ILE A 117 3.19 -2.71 4.11
C ILE A 117 3.01 -1.63 5.17
N GLN A 118 3.95 -1.56 6.10
CA GLN A 118 3.99 -0.57 7.16
C GLN A 118 5.44 -0.13 7.36
N TYR A 119 5.65 1.11 7.77
CA TYR A 119 6.95 1.53 8.25
C TYR A 119 6.84 2.10 9.66
N GLU A 120 7.97 2.11 10.35
CA GLU A 120 8.12 2.68 11.68
C GLU A 120 9.27 3.67 11.67
N VAL A 121 9.15 4.71 12.48
CA VAL A 121 10.19 5.71 12.71
C VAL A 121 10.68 5.56 14.12
N GLU A 122 11.92 5.12 14.27
CA GLU A 122 12.64 5.12 15.54
C GLU A 122 13.39 6.44 15.67
N ARG A 123 13.01 7.23 16.67
CA ARG A 123 13.62 8.51 16.99
C ARG A 123 14.90 8.31 17.79
N LEU A 124 15.81 9.28 17.76
CA LEU A 124 16.98 9.32 18.64
C LEU A 124 16.65 9.18 20.13
N SER A 125 15.47 9.62 20.56
CA SER A 125 15.00 9.48 21.94
C SER A 125 14.62 8.04 22.32
N GLY A 126 14.59 7.11 21.36
CA GLY A 126 14.09 5.74 21.53
C GLY A 126 12.57 5.61 21.36
N ASN A 127 11.86 6.71 21.04
CA ASN A 127 10.44 6.65 20.74
C ASN A 127 10.21 6.07 19.34
N THR A 128 9.20 5.22 19.20
CA THR A 128 8.81 4.64 17.92
C THR A 128 7.41 5.06 17.53
N GLU A 129 7.25 5.48 16.28
CA GLU A 129 5.95 5.83 15.68
C GLU A 129 5.71 4.94 14.46
N SER A 130 4.55 4.29 14.37
CA SER A 130 4.19 3.42 13.25
C SER A 130 3.24 4.12 12.27
N SER A 131 3.38 3.81 10.98
CA SER A 131 2.48 4.30 9.94
C SER A 131 1.15 3.56 9.90
N ASP A 132 0.20 4.18 9.20
CA ASP A 132 -0.94 3.44 8.67
C ASP A 132 -0.49 2.31 7.74
N ILE A 133 -1.26 1.23 7.74
CA ILE A 133 -0.99 0.04 6.93
C ILE A 133 -1.45 0.29 5.49
N LEU A 134 -0.56 0.06 4.53
CA LEU A 134 -0.89 -0.04 3.12
C LEU A 134 -1.15 -1.51 2.75
N ARG A 135 -2.41 -1.87 2.48
CA ARG A 135 -2.78 -3.18 1.94
C ARG A 135 -2.58 -3.19 0.43
N VAL A 136 -1.73 -4.08 -0.07
CA VAL A 136 -1.45 -4.23 -1.50
C VAL A 136 -1.73 -5.64 -1.99
N LEU A 137 -2.27 -5.75 -3.20
CA LEU A 137 -2.49 -7.03 -3.87
C LEU A 137 -1.26 -7.39 -4.71
N TYR A 138 -0.59 -8.49 -4.37
CA TYR A 138 0.55 -9.04 -5.09
C TYR A 138 0.20 -10.40 -5.68
N HIS A 139 0.50 -10.61 -6.97
CA HIS A 139 0.30 -11.89 -7.66
C HIS A 139 -1.01 -12.60 -7.31
N GLN A 140 -2.15 -12.00 -7.67
CA GLN A 140 -3.36 -12.79 -7.77
C GLN A 140 -3.21 -13.66 -9.01
N ARG A 141 -3.02 -14.97 -8.83
CA ARG A 141 -3.11 -15.90 -9.95
C ARG A 141 -4.48 -15.69 -10.58
N PRO A 142 -4.57 -15.60 -11.92
CA PRO A 142 -5.86 -15.66 -12.58
C PRO A 142 -6.60 -16.88 -12.03
N HIS A 143 -7.88 -16.73 -11.66
CA HIS A 143 -8.67 -17.89 -11.25
C HIS A 143 -8.47 -19.00 -12.28
N ALA A 144 -8.15 -20.21 -11.83
CA ALA A 144 -7.85 -21.33 -12.73
C ALA A 144 -9.00 -21.63 -13.71
N ASN A 145 -10.20 -21.10 -13.45
CA ASN A 145 -11.41 -21.24 -14.24
C ASN A 145 -11.81 -19.92 -14.92
N LEU A 146 -10.87 -19.31 -15.65
CA LEU A 146 -11.21 -18.24 -16.59
C LEU A 146 -11.66 -18.88 -17.89
N GLU A 147 -12.96 -18.80 -18.16
CA GLU A 147 -13.50 -19.17 -19.46
C GLU A 147 -13.62 -17.91 -20.32
N LEU A 148 -12.88 -17.90 -21.42
CA LEU A 148 -13.03 -16.89 -22.45
C LEU A 148 -14.26 -17.28 -23.28
N VAL A 149 -15.40 -16.64 -23.01
CA VAL A 149 -16.63 -16.90 -23.76
C VAL A 149 -16.60 -16.07 -25.04
N ILE A 150 -16.24 -16.71 -26.14
CA ILE A 150 -16.33 -16.13 -27.48
C ILE A 150 -17.72 -16.48 -28.04
N PRO A 151 -18.53 -15.50 -28.49
CA PRO A 151 -19.84 -15.77 -29.06
C PRO A 151 -19.74 -16.80 -30.21
N PRO A 152 -20.64 -17.81 -30.27
CA PRO A 152 -20.59 -18.85 -31.29
C PRO A 152 -20.62 -18.30 -32.72
N GLU A 153 -21.32 -17.19 -32.97
CA GLU A 153 -21.30 -16.52 -34.28
C GLU A 153 -19.91 -16.04 -34.72
N VAL A 154 -19.10 -15.55 -33.79
CA VAL A 154 -17.73 -15.08 -34.06
C VAL A 154 -16.80 -16.27 -34.31
N ILE A 155 -17.00 -17.39 -33.61
CA ILE A 155 -16.25 -18.63 -33.86
C ILE A 155 -16.58 -19.18 -35.25
N ALA A 156 -17.85 -19.18 -35.63
CA ALA A 156 -18.32 -19.78 -36.86
C ALA A 156 -18.08 -18.94 -38.12
N LYS A 157 -18.17 -17.61 -38.03
CA LYS A 157 -18.15 -16.69 -39.19
C LYS A 157 -17.01 -15.68 -39.15
N GLY A 158 -16.18 -15.70 -38.11
CA GLY A 158 -15.22 -14.63 -37.83
C GLY A 158 -15.93 -13.32 -37.47
N VAL A 159 -15.14 -12.26 -37.28
CA VAL A 159 -15.70 -10.92 -37.10
C VAL A 159 -16.08 -10.36 -38.47
N THR A 160 -17.37 -10.30 -38.76
CA THR A 160 -17.85 -9.67 -40.00
C THR A 160 -17.80 -8.14 -39.90
N PRO A 161 -17.82 -7.40 -41.02
CA PRO A 161 -17.81 -5.94 -41.02
C PRO A 161 -18.98 -5.32 -40.22
N GLU A 162 -20.14 -5.98 -40.21
CA GLU A 162 -21.32 -5.53 -39.47
C GLU A 162 -21.14 -5.68 -37.96
N LEU A 163 -20.51 -6.77 -37.51
CA LEU A 163 -20.15 -6.99 -36.10
C LEU A 163 -19.05 -6.03 -35.64
N ALA A 164 -18.05 -5.78 -36.49
CA ALA A 164 -16.99 -4.80 -36.20
C ALA A 164 -17.53 -3.38 -36.01
N ALA A 165 -18.57 -3.00 -36.77
CA ALA A 165 -19.20 -1.67 -36.66
C ALA A 165 -20.00 -1.46 -35.38
N GLN A 166 -20.42 -2.54 -34.70
CA GLN A 166 -21.21 -2.49 -33.46
C GLN A 166 -20.35 -2.51 -32.18
N GLY A 167 -19.06 -2.80 -32.30
CA GLY A 167 -18.15 -2.97 -31.16
C GLY A 167 -18.36 -4.33 -30.50
N ASN A 168 -17.40 -5.24 -30.64
CA ASN A 168 -17.50 -6.56 -30.03
C ASN A 168 -17.09 -6.52 -28.56
N GLN A 169 -17.98 -6.94 -27.66
CA GLN A 169 -17.64 -7.21 -26.27
C GLN A 169 -17.25 -8.68 -26.10
N VAL A 170 -16.00 -8.91 -25.66
CA VAL A 170 -15.56 -10.24 -25.24
C VAL A 170 -15.76 -10.33 -23.73
N ARG A 171 -16.55 -11.31 -23.28
CA ARG A 171 -16.87 -11.48 -21.87
C ARG A 171 -15.93 -12.51 -21.25
N VAL A 172 -15.21 -12.09 -20.23
CA VAL A 172 -14.42 -12.98 -19.38
C VAL A 172 -15.31 -13.36 -18.20
N GLN A 173 -15.64 -14.64 -18.07
CA GLN A 173 -16.49 -15.13 -16.98
C GLN A 173 -15.65 -15.98 -16.01
N ILE A 174 -15.81 -15.71 -14.71
CA ILE A 174 -15.22 -16.52 -13.65
C ILE A 174 -16.21 -17.65 -13.35
N CYS A 175 -15.85 -18.88 -13.72
CA CYS A 175 -16.68 -20.05 -13.44
C CYS A 175 -16.42 -20.51 -12.00
N THR A 176 -17.30 -20.11 -11.07
CA THR A 176 -17.34 -20.71 -9.73
C THR A 176 -17.80 -22.15 -9.88
N GLY A 177 -16.87 -23.10 -9.79
CA GLY A 177 -17.17 -24.52 -9.89
C GLY A 177 -18.24 -24.89 -8.85
N GLY A 178 -19.42 -25.27 -9.32
CA GLY A 178 -20.40 -25.94 -8.50
C GLY A 178 -19.82 -27.29 -8.08
N ALA A 179 -19.59 -27.46 -6.79
CA ALA A 179 -19.34 -28.77 -6.22
C ALA A 179 -20.61 -29.61 -6.42
N SER A 180 -20.51 -30.60 -7.32
CA SER A 180 -21.43 -31.73 -7.42
C SER A 180 -21.06 -32.79 -6.39
#